data_AF-A0A151K3V8-F1
#
_entry.id   AF-A0A151K3V8-F1
#
_cell.length_a   1.000
_cell.length_b   1.000
_cell.length_c   1.000
_cell.angle_alpha   90.00
_cell.angle_beta   90.00
_cell.angle_gamma   90.00
#
_symmetry.space_group_name_H-M   'P 1'
#
loop_
_entity.id
_entity.type
_entity.pdbx_description
1 polymer ?
#
loop_
_entity_poly.entity_id
_entity_poly.type
_entity_poly.pdbx_seq_one_letter_code
_entity_poly.pdbx_strand_id
1 'polypeptide(L)' 'MTVDPSKSIPAFYAGQSILLTGGTGFLGKVFIEKVLRSCPDVREIFLLMRPKKGLSIKERLSKILNLPVSWIYKKKFL' A
#
# COMPACT_ATOMS: atom_id res chain seq x y z
N MET A 1 30.87 7.77 8.35
CA MET A 1 29.92 7.25 7.34
C MET A 1 28.76 8.23 7.26
N THR A 2 28.72 9.06 6.22
CA THR A 2 27.62 10.02 6.01
C THR A 2 26.51 9.30 5.23
N VAL A 3 25.31 9.23 5.81
CA VAL A 3 24.13 8.69 5.10
C VAL A 3 23.70 9.75 4.09
N ASP A 4 23.80 9.42 2.81
CA ASP A 4 23.29 10.24 1.72
C ASP A 4 21.76 10.33 1.80
N PRO A 5 21.16 11.52 2.03
CA PRO A 5 19.71 11.67 2.14
C PRO A 5 18.94 11.20 0.89
N SER A 6 19.60 11.24 -0.28
CA SER A 6 19.02 10.78 -1.55
C SER A 6 18.86 9.25 -1.62
N LYS A 7 19.50 8.50 -0.70
CA LYS A 7 19.40 7.03 -0.61
C LYS A 7 18.42 6.55 0.47
N SER A 8 17.59 7.43 1.00
CA SER A 8 16.55 7.04 1.97
C SER A 8 15.38 6.30 1.30
N ILE A 9 14.70 5.43 2.06
CA ILE A 9 13.53 4.70 1.55
C ILE A 9 12.43 5.64 1.02
N PRO A 10 12.06 6.75 1.71
CA PRO A 10 11.08 7.69 1.17
C PRO A 10 11.51 8.34 -0.14
N ALA A 11 12.79 8.72 -0.27
CA ALA A 11 13.33 9.28 -1.50
C ALA A 11 13.30 8.26 -2.66
N PHE A 12 13.56 6.98 -2.38
CA PHE A 12 13.48 5.91 -3.38
C PHE A 12 12.07 5.76 -3.95
N TYR A 13 11.03 5.81 -3.10
CA TYR A 13 9.64 5.63 -3.52
C TYR A 13 8.97 6.93 -4.01
N ALA A 14 9.62 8.09 -3.89
CA ALA A 14 9.07 9.35 -4.36
C ALA A 14 8.81 9.32 -5.87
N GLY A 15 7.58 9.63 -6.27
CA GLY A 15 7.13 9.62 -7.66
C GLY A 15 6.99 8.25 -8.32
N GLN A 16 7.30 7.15 -7.60
CA GLN A 16 7.25 5.79 -8.12
C GLN A 16 5.83 5.21 -8.08
N SER A 17 5.52 4.35 -9.04
CA SER A 17 4.33 3.47 -9.02
C SER A 17 4.74 2.07 -8.57
N ILE A 18 4.03 1.50 -7.59
CA ILE A 18 4.35 0.19 -7.01
C ILE A 18 3.35 -0.86 -7.48
N LEU A 19 3.82 -1.94 -8.11
CA LEU A 19 3.01 -3.14 -8.33
C LEU A 19 3.22 -4.12 -7.17
N LEU A 20 2.17 -4.35 -6.38
CA LEU A 20 2.20 -5.28 -5.27
C LEU A 20 1.43 -6.56 -5.57
N THR A 21 2.16 -7.68 -5.57
CA THR A 21 1.59 -9.02 -5.56
C THR A 21 1.38 -9.50 -4.12
N GLY A 22 0.36 -10.32 -3.87
CA GLY A 22 0.13 -10.88 -2.53
C GLY A 22 -0.37 -9.85 -1.50
N GLY A 23 -0.77 -8.64 -1.93
CA GLY A 23 -1.21 -7.57 -1.02
C GLY A 23 -2.48 -7.89 -0.21
N THR A 24 -3.19 -8.97 -0.52
CA THR A 24 -4.31 -9.46 0.31
C THR A 24 -3.87 -10.24 1.55
N GLY A 25 -2.61 -10.69 1.60
CA GLY A 25 -2.00 -11.38 2.75
C GLY A 25 -1.67 -10.41 3.89
N PHE A 26 -1.25 -10.95 5.04
CA PHE A 26 -0.93 -10.14 6.23
C PHE A 26 0.18 -9.13 5.95
N LEU A 27 1.35 -9.60 5.48
CA LEU A 27 2.50 -8.73 5.22
C LEU A 27 2.21 -7.68 4.13
N GLY A 28 1.48 -8.07 3.08
CA GLY A 28 1.10 -7.16 2.01
C GLY A 28 0.27 -5.97 2.49
N LYS A 29 -0.66 -6.21 3.41
CA LYS A 29 -1.45 -5.13 4.04
C LYS A 29 -0.60 -4.21 4.89
N VAL A 30 0.32 -4.77 5.67
CA VAL A 30 1.28 -4.00 6.49
C VAL A 30 2.21 -3.18 5.60
N PHE A 31 2.67 -3.74 4.50
CA PHE A 31 3.52 -3.05 3.53
C PHE A 31 2.81 -1.84 2.94
N ILE A 32 1.57 -2.00 2.46
CA ILE A 32 0.79 -0.88 1.92
C ILE A 32 0.64 0.22 2.98
N GLU A 33 0.30 -0.15 4.21
CA GLU A 33 0.18 0.81 5.33
C GLU A 33 1.50 1.56 5.58
N LYS A 34 2.61 0.83 5.64
CA LYS A 34 3.93 1.39 5.91
C LYS A 34 4.38 2.34 4.80
N VAL A 35 4.17 1.97 3.54
CA VAL A 35 4.49 2.83 2.39
C VAL A 35 3.64 4.08 2.44
N LEU A 36 2.31 3.97 2.63
CA LEU A 36 1.45 5.14 2.69
C LEU A 36 1.75 6.07 3.87
N ARG A 37 2.22 5.52 5.01
CA ARG A 37 2.62 6.31 6.19
C ARG A 37 3.99 6.96 6.03
N SER A 38 4.97 6.24 5.49
CA SER A 38 6.39 6.66 5.50
C SER A 38 6.89 7.22 4.17
N CYS A 39 6.18 6.99 3.07
CA CYS A 39 6.53 7.45 1.73
C CYS A 39 5.35 8.26 1.15
N PRO A 40 5.14 9.50 1.61
CA PRO A 40 3.96 10.29 1.25
C PRO A 40 3.89 10.60 -0.26
N ASP A 41 5.05 10.70 -0.91
CA ASP A 41 5.23 11.08 -2.32
C ASP A 41 5.17 9.90 -3.30
N VAL A 42 4.78 8.69 -2.84
CA VAL A 42 4.51 7.58 -3.77
C VAL A 42 3.35 7.95 -4.68
N ARG A 43 3.46 7.64 -5.98
CA ARG A 43 2.43 8.01 -6.97
C ARG A 43 1.18 7.19 -6.79
N GLU A 44 1.32 5.86 -6.88
CA GLU A 44 0.20 4.92 -6.81
C GLU A 44 0.68 3.52 -6.45
N ILE A 45 -0.22 2.71 -5.90
CA ILE A 45 0.03 1.30 -5.58
C ILE A 45 -1.00 0.46 -6.34
N PHE A 46 -0.53 -0.30 -7.34
CA PHE A 46 -1.31 -1.28 -8.05
C PHE A 46 -1.34 -2.60 -7.28
N LEU A 47 -2.53 -3.07 -6.94
CA LEU A 47 -2.71 -4.30 -6.18
C LEU A 47 -3.20 -5.44 -7.08
N LEU A 48 -2.37 -6.46 -7.28
CA LEU A 48 -2.79 -7.66 -7.99
C LEU A 48 -3.59 -8.58 -7.07
N MET A 49 -4.86 -8.81 -7.41
CA MET A 49 -5.78 -9.65 -6.64
C MET A 49 -6.31 -10.80 -7.49
N ARG A 50 -6.09 -12.04 -7.05
CA ARG A 50 -6.78 -13.22 -7.61
C ARG A 50 -8.24 -13.21 -7.17
N PRO A 51 -9.23 -13.60 -7.98
CA PRO A 51 -10.60 -13.84 -7.50
C PRO A 51 -10.67 -14.94 -6.43
N LYS A 52 -11.68 -14.89 -5.56
CA LYS A 52 -11.99 -15.96 -4.58
C LYS A 52 -13.46 -16.32 -4.75
N LYS A 53 -13.80 -17.62 -4.74
CA LYS A 53 -15.19 -18.09 -4.90
C LYS A 53 -16.10 -17.38 -3.88
N GLY A 54 -17.23 -16.86 -4.36
CA GLY A 54 -18.24 -16.19 -3.53
C GLY A 54 -17.89 -14.76 -3.06
N LEU A 55 -16.83 -14.14 -3.57
CA LEU A 55 -16.45 -12.77 -3.22
C LEU A 55 -15.98 -12.00 -4.46
N SER A 56 -16.60 -10.87 -4.73
CA SER A 56 -16.15 -9.94 -5.78
C SER A 56 -14.80 -9.29 -5.40
N ILE A 57 -14.06 -8.83 -6.42
CA ILE A 57 -12.79 -8.11 -6.22
C ILE A 57 -13.03 -6.84 -5.40
N LYS A 58 -14.15 -6.12 -5.66
CA LYS A 58 -14.53 -4.90 -4.93
C LYS A 58 -14.79 -5.17 -3.45
N GLU A 59 -15.53 -6.23 -3.11
CA GLU A 59 -15.76 -6.60 -1.70
C GLU A 59 -14.47 -6.98 -0.99
N ARG A 60 -13.57 -7.69 -1.67
CA ARG A 60 -12.27 -8.04 -1.10
C ARG A 60 -11.39 -6.83 -0.89
N LEU A 61 -11.42 -5.88 -1.82
CA LEU A 61 -10.71 -4.61 -1.69
C LEU A 61 -11.27 -3.79 -0.53
N SER A 62 -12.60 -3.66 -0.44
CA SER A 62 -13.26 -2.99 0.67
C SER A 62 -12.89 -3.60 2.03
N LYS A 63 -12.82 -4.93 2.14
CA LYS A 63 -12.36 -5.61 3.36
C LYS A 63 -10.91 -5.29 3.71
N ILE A 64 -10.03 -5.03 2.74
CA ILE A 64 -8.64 -4.64 2.99
C ILE A 64 -8.58 -3.19 3.46
N LEU A 65 -9.35 -2.31 2.82
CA LEU A 65 -9.39 -0.89 3.14
C LEU A 65 -10.06 -0.58 4.50
N ASN A 66 -10.91 -1.47 5.02
CA ASN A 66 -11.64 -1.28 6.28
C ASN A 66 -10.98 -1.94 7.52
N LEU A 67 -9.73 -2.43 7.43
CA LEU A 67 -9.06 -3.06 8.58
C LEU A 67 -8.72 -2.05 9.69
N PRO A 68 -8.50 -2.47 10.96
CA PRO A 68 -8.19 -1.56 12.07
C PRO A 68 -6.97 -0.66 11.83
N VAL A 69 -6.03 -1.12 11.00
CA VAL A 69 -4.85 -0.38 10.51
C VAL A 69 -5.19 0.69 9.44
N SER A 70 -6.47 0.94 9.16
CA SER A 70 -6.94 1.76 8.03
C SER A 70 -7.14 3.25 8.25
N TRP A 71 -6.80 3.77 9.43
CA TRP A 71 -6.94 5.20 9.71
C TRP A 71 -6.27 6.10 8.66
N ILE A 72 -5.22 5.60 7.99
CA ILE A 72 -4.53 6.29 6.90
C ILE A 72 -5.25 6.15 5.54
N TYR A 73 -5.86 5.00 5.23
CA TYR A 73 -6.56 4.79 3.95
C TYR A 73 -7.73 5.77 3.75
N LYS A 74 -8.43 6.13 4.83
CA LYS A 74 -9.60 7.02 4.76
C LYS A 74 -9.27 8.48 4.48
N LYS A 75 -8.01 8.92 4.65
CA LYS A 75 -7.62 10.33 4.52
C LYS A 75 -7.07 10.69 3.13
N LYS A 76 -6.78 9.67 2.30
CA LYS A 76 -6.15 9.83 0.97
C LYS A 76 -7.03 9.34 -0.19
N PHE A 77 -8.15 8.65 0.09
CA PHE A 77 -9.06 8.06 -0.90
C PHE A 77 -10.54 8.46 -0.72
N LEU A 78 -10.87 9.27 0.29
CA LEU A 78 -12.15 9.99 0.48
C LEU A 78 -11.82 11.48 0.59
#